data_AF-A0A7S0Z7S4-F1
#
_entry.id   AF-A0A7S0Z7S4-F1
#
_cell.length_a   1.000
_cell.length_b   1.000
_cell.length_c   1.000
_cell.angle_alpha   90.00
_cell.angle_beta   90.00
_cell.angle_gamma   90.00
#
_symmetry.space_group_name_H-M   'P 1'
#
loop_
_entity.id
_entity.type
_entity.pdbx_description
1 polymer ?
#
loop_
_entity_poly.entity_id
_entity_poly.type
_entity_poly.pdbx_seq_one_letter_code
_entity_poly.pdbx_strand_id
1 'polypeptide(L)'
;FLKKFPLPEHYAVVSFHSATTSPAAGLWPAASYTKNRYGEDSDGLVARCDASIPGAVDVRLDSEQDHADCVFPAKHAADLFTRHAKEQAANLSARQLAGFSPIERVGPAIPPPVGVA
;
A
#
# COMPACT_ATOMS: atom_id res chain seq x y z
N PHE A 1 -15.91 -2.08 8.23
CA PHE A 1 -15.71 -3.53 8.03
C PHE A 1 -15.74 -4.30 9.35
N LEU A 2 -14.83 -4.01 10.28
CA LEU A 2 -14.69 -4.74 11.57
C LEU A 2 -15.96 -4.78 12.43
N LYS A 3 -16.82 -3.75 12.39
CA LYS A 3 -18.13 -3.77 13.06
C LYS A 3 -19.06 -4.90 12.57
N LYS A 4 -18.95 -5.28 11.28
CA LYS A 4 -19.75 -6.35 10.66
C LYS A 4 -19.03 -7.69 10.72
N PHE A 5 -17.70 -7.68 10.70
CA PHE A 5 -16.83 -8.85 10.71
C PHE A 5 -15.75 -8.65 11.77
N PRO A 6 -16.06 -8.86 13.06
CA PRO A 6 -15.09 -8.68 14.13
C PRO A 6 -13.98 -9.72 14.03
N LEU A 7 -12.78 -9.36 14.52
CA LEU A 7 -11.69 -10.31 14.64
C LEU A 7 -12.00 -11.33 15.75
N PRO A 8 -11.59 -12.61 15.62
CA PRO A 8 -11.80 -13.60 16.67
C PRO A 8 -11.00 -13.25 17.93
N GLU A 9 -11.65 -13.27 19.09
CA GLU A 9 -11.08 -12.81 20.37
C GLU A 9 -9.91 -13.66 20.89
N HIS A 10 -9.80 -14.92 20.44
CA HIS A 10 -8.76 -15.84 20.89
C HIS A 10 -7.42 -15.66 20.17
N TYR A 11 -7.35 -14.80 19.14
CA TYR A 11 -6.08 -14.47 18.49
C TYR A 11 -5.47 -13.21 19.09
N ALA A 12 -4.17 -13.26 19.35
CA ALA A 12 -3.41 -12.04 19.58
C ALA A 12 -3.35 -11.27 18.25
N VAL A 13 -3.93 -10.06 18.26
CA VAL A 13 -3.91 -9.17 17.09
C VAL A 13 -2.91 -8.06 17.33
N VAL A 14 -2.06 -7.82 16.34
CA VAL A 14 -1.09 -6.73 16.32
C VAL A 14 -1.34 -5.92 15.06
N SER A 15 -1.46 -4.60 15.20
CA SER A 15 -1.41 -3.65 14.09
C SER A 15 -0.04 -3.00 14.04
N PHE A 16 0.47 -2.78 12.83
CA PHE A 16 1.76 -2.15 12.59
C PHE A 16 1.58 -0.93 11.71
N HIS A 17 2.30 0.13 12.04
CA HIS A 17 2.23 1.41 11.36
C HIS A 17 3.60 2.00 11.20
N SER A 18 3.88 2.54 10.02
CA SER A 18 5.05 3.37 9.79
C SER A 18 4.64 4.77 9.32
N ALA A 19 5.62 5.62 9.08
CA ALA A 19 5.44 6.82 8.30
C ALA A 19 6.70 7.09 7.49
N THR A 20 6.51 7.76 6.37
CA THR A 20 7.61 8.32 5.59
C THR A 20 7.60 9.85 5.73
N THR A 21 8.74 10.37 6.15
CA THR A 21 8.98 11.81 6.31
C THR A 21 10.16 12.28 5.46
N SER A 22 10.95 11.35 4.93
CA SER A 22 12.11 11.62 4.09
C SER A 22 11.70 12.03 2.67
N PRO A 23 12.08 13.23 2.19
CA PRO A 23 11.85 13.63 0.80
C PRO A 23 12.53 12.73 -0.24
N ALA A 24 13.45 11.86 0.18
CA ALA A 24 14.11 10.89 -0.68
C ALA A 24 13.29 9.59 -0.88
N ALA A 25 12.26 9.35 -0.06
CA ALA A 25 11.41 8.17 -0.22
C ALA A 25 10.46 8.34 -1.41
N GLY A 26 10.23 7.25 -2.14
CA GLY A 26 9.43 7.29 -3.37
C GLY A 26 7.97 7.69 -3.11
N LEU A 27 7.44 7.33 -1.94
CA LEU A 27 6.06 7.62 -1.56
C LEU A 27 5.91 8.89 -0.70
N TRP A 28 7.00 9.63 -0.47
CA TRP A 28 6.97 10.87 0.30
C TRP A 28 5.99 11.93 -0.23
N PRO A 29 5.84 12.17 -1.55
CA PRO A 29 4.90 13.19 -2.02
C PRO A 29 3.46 12.95 -1.56
N ALA A 30 3.04 11.68 -1.53
CA ALA A 30 1.72 11.29 -1.05
C ALA A 30 1.61 11.40 0.48
N ALA A 31 2.65 11.01 1.23
CA ALA A 31 2.67 11.18 2.68
C ALA A 31 2.62 12.65 3.10
N SER A 32 3.43 13.49 2.43
CA SER A 32 3.44 14.94 2.62
C SER A 32 2.07 15.56 2.32
N TYR A 33 1.40 15.13 1.24
CA TYR A 33 0.03 15.56 0.97
C TYR A 33 -0.92 15.20 2.11
N THR A 34 -0.93 13.94 2.56
CA THR A 34 -1.79 13.48 3.65
C THR A 34 -1.56 14.30 4.93
N LYS A 35 -0.28 14.53 5.28
CA LYS A 35 0.08 15.33 6.45
C LYS A 35 -0.41 16.77 6.34
N ASN A 36 -0.18 17.42 5.20
CA ASN A 36 -0.55 18.82 5.02
C ASN A 36 -2.07 19.01 4.90
N ARG A 37 -2.78 18.09 4.25
CA ARG A 37 -4.22 18.21 3.99
C ARG A 37 -5.07 17.78 5.18
N TYR A 38 -4.62 16.78 5.94
CA TYR A 38 -5.43 16.12 6.98
C TYR A 38 -4.79 16.13 8.37
N GLY A 39 -3.53 16.55 8.51
CA GLY A 39 -2.81 16.56 9.80
C GLY A 39 -2.26 15.20 10.23
N GLU A 40 -2.51 14.15 9.45
CA GLU A 40 -2.17 12.77 9.79
C GLU A 40 -0.89 12.29 9.12
N ASP A 41 -0.07 11.53 9.85
CA ASP A 41 1.10 10.88 9.27
C ASP A 41 0.67 9.65 8.44
N SER A 42 1.41 9.33 7.38
CA SER A 42 1.20 8.13 6.58
C SER A 42 2.52 7.53 6.10
N ASP A 43 2.48 6.27 5.71
CA ASP A 43 3.56 5.57 5.01
C ASP A 43 3.58 5.88 3.50
N GLY A 44 2.83 6.89 3.08
CA GLY A 44 2.66 7.29 1.69
C GLY A 44 1.44 6.69 0.99
N LEU A 45 0.83 5.63 1.53
CA LEU A 45 -0.44 5.09 1.01
C LEU A 45 -1.54 4.97 2.07
N VAL A 46 -1.18 4.65 3.31
CA VAL A 46 -2.11 4.42 4.41
C VAL A 46 -1.80 5.38 5.55
N ALA A 47 -2.79 6.17 5.95
CA ALA A 47 -2.68 7.01 7.14
C ALA A 47 -2.58 6.14 8.40
N ARG A 48 -1.79 6.56 9.38
CA ARG A 48 -1.60 5.79 10.63
C ARG A 48 -2.92 5.49 11.34
N CYS A 49 -3.84 6.44 11.37
CA CYS A 49 -5.15 6.20 11.97
C CYS A 49 -5.94 5.07 11.27
N ASP A 50 -5.76 4.87 9.97
CA ASP A 50 -6.46 3.86 9.18
C ASP A 50 -5.79 2.47 9.23
N ALA A 51 -4.50 2.41 9.59
CA ALA A 51 -3.80 1.14 9.82
C ALA A 51 -4.09 0.55 11.23
N SER A 52 -4.78 1.30 12.10
CA SER A 52 -5.02 0.88 13.49
C SER A 52 -6.22 -0.04 13.57
N ILE A 53 -6.05 -1.16 14.28
CA ILE A 53 -7.13 -2.11 14.51
C ILE A 53 -7.59 -1.98 15.95
N PRO A 54 -8.88 -1.65 16.21
CA PRO A 54 -9.42 -1.57 17.56
C PRO A 54 -9.22 -2.88 18.33
N GLY A 55 -8.65 -2.79 19.54
CA GLY A 55 -8.39 -3.93 20.41
C GLY A 55 -7.09 -4.71 20.10
N ALA A 56 -6.36 -4.34 19.06
CA ALA A 56 -5.04 -4.88 18.78
C ALA A 56 -3.95 -4.20 19.62
N VAL A 57 -2.80 -4.86 19.76
CA VAL A 57 -1.56 -4.19 20.18
C VAL A 57 -1.07 -3.34 19.02
N ASP A 58 -0.95 -2.04 19.27
CA ASP A 58 -0.61 -1.06 18.23
C ASP A 58 0.90 -0.77 18.25
N VAL A 59 1.60 -1.18 17.20
CA VAL A 59 3.05 -0.97 17.05
C VAL A 59 3.30 0.15 16.06
N ARG A 60 3.87 1.24 16.56
CA ARG A 60 4.27 2.40 15.76
C ARG A 60 5.78 2.39 15.56
N LEU A 61 6.19 2.30 14.30
CA LEU A 61 7.57 2.48 13.91
C LEU A 61 7.86 3.97 13.69
N ASP A 62 8.83 4.48 14.43
CA ASP A 62 9.25 5.87 14.36
C ASP A 62 10.42 6.11 13.38
N SER A 63 11.08 5.04 12.92
CA SER A 63 12.08 5.15 11.86
C SER A 63 11.44 5.30 10.48
N GLU A 64 12.17 5.92 9.56
CA GLU A 64 11.77 6.09 8.17
C GLU A 64 11.45 4.74 7.53
N GLN A 65 10.21 4.57 7.08
CA GLN A 65 9.73 3.36 6.43
C GLN A 65 8.44 3.71 5.66
N ASP A 66 8.52 3.68 4.34
CA ASP A 66 7.37 3.86 3.47
C ASP A 66 6.59 2.54 3.26
N HIS A 67 5.46 2.61 2.56
CA HIS A 67 4.61 1.45 2.35
C HIS A 67 5.30 0.34 1.56
N ALA A 68 6.23 0.69 0.66
CA ALA A 68 6.93 -0.27 -0.18
C ALA A 68 8.01 -1.03 0.59
N ASP A 69 8.63 -0.42 1.60
CA ASP A 69 9.68 -1.03 2.43
C ASP A 69 9.21 -2.27 3.19
N CYS A 70 7.90 -2.41 3.46
CA CYS A 70 7.32 -3.60 4.07
C CYS A 70 7.36 -4.85 3.17
N VAL A 71 7.47 -4.65 1.85
CA VAL A 71 7.40 -5.73 0.85
C VAL A 71 8.72 -5.87 0.11
N PHE A 72 9.38 -4.75 -0.17
CA PHE A 72 10.61 -4.71 -0.95
C PHE A 72 11.82 -4.48 -0.05
N PRO A 73 12.83 -5.36 -0.10
CA PRO A 73 14.06 -5.11 0.63
C PRO A 73 14.80 -3.92 0.02
N ALA A 74 15.44 -3.11 0.87
CA ALA A 74 16.30 -1.99 0.45
C ALA A 74 17.42 -2.40 -0.52
N LYS A 75 17.76 -3.70 -0.58
CA LYS A 75 18.62 -4.29 -1.60
C LYS A 75 17.87 -5.43 -2.27
N HIS A 76 17.69 -5.32 -3.58
CA HIS A 76 17.11 -6.37 -4.40
C HIS A 76 17.96 -6.60 -5.64
N ALA A 77 17.78 -7.77 -6.26
CA ALA A 77 18.36 -8.04 -7.57
C ALA A 77 17.91 -6.97 -8.59
N ALA A 78 18.79 -6.63 -9.53
CA ALA A 78 18.53 -5.58 -10.52
C ALA A 78 17.30 -5.88 -11.40
N ASP A 79 16.94 -7.15 -11.54
CA ASP A 79 15.80 -7.62 -12.33
C ASP A 79 14.48 -7.71 -11.54
N LEU A 80 14.48 -7.45 -10.22
CA LEU A 80 13.31 -7.74 -9.35
C LEU A 80 12.03 -7.11 -9.89
N PHE A 81 12.07 -5.83 -10.25
CA PHE A 81 10.89 -5.11 -10.76
C PHE A 81 10.40 -5.69 -12.08
N THR A 82 11.31 -5.92 -13.03
CA THR A 82 10.97 -6.48 -14.34
C THR A 82 10.43 -7.91 -14.23
N ARG A 83 11.02 -8.72 -13.35
CA ARG A 83 10.57 -10.08 -13.07
C ARG A 83 9.20 -10.08 -12.42
N HIS A 84 9.01 -9.29 -11.37
CA HIS A 84 7.72 -9.17 -10.69
C HIS A 84 6.62 -8.68 -11.65
N ALA A 85 6.89 -7.68 -12.50
CA ALA A 85 5.94 -7.21 -13.49
C ALA A 85 5.52 -8.31 -14.48
N LYS A 86 6.47 -9.12 -14.96
CA LYS A 86 6.18 -10.28 -15.82
C LYS A 86 5.33 -11.33 -15.11
N GLU A 87 5.65 -11.63 -13.85
CA GLU A 87 4.88 -12.57 -13.03
C GLU A 87 3.45 -12.07 -12.79
N GLN A 88 3.26 -10.78 -12.45
CA GLN A 88 1.94 -10.20 -12.27
C GLN A 88 1.13 -10.20 -13.58
N ALA A 89 1.76 -9.91 -14.72
CA ALA A 89 1.11 -9.99 -16.02
C ALA A 89 0.65 -11.43 -16.34
N ALA A 90 1.52 -12.42 -16.13
CA ALA A 90 1.17 -13.84 -16.32
C ALA A 90 0.04 -14.29 -15.37
N ASN A 91 0.10 -13.89 -14.10
CA ASN A 91 -0.94 -14.18 -13.11
C ASN A 91 -2.28 -13.54 -13.50
N LEU A 92 -2.27 -12.29 -13.97
CA LEU A 92 -3.48 -11.63 -14.47
C LEU A 92 -4.06 -12.37 -15.66
N SER A 93 -3.25 -12.74 -16.65
CA SER A 93 -3.69 -13.53 -17.81
C SER A 93 -4.29 -14.88 -17.38
N ALA A 94 -3.66 -15.59 -16.44
CA ALA A 94 -4.18 -16.85 -15.92
C ALA A 94 -5.53 -16.66 -15.20
N ARG A 95 -5.68 -15.60 -14.39
CA ARG A 95 -6.95 -15.27 -13.71
C ARG A 95 -8.06 -14.90 -14.68
N GLN A 96 -7.72 -14.20 -15.77
CA GLN A 96 -8.66 -13.89 -16.85
C GLN A 96 -9.14 -15.14 -17.58
N LEU A 97 -8.21 -16.04 -17.95
CA LEU A 97 -8.54 -17.33 -18.57
C LEU A 97 -9.41 -18.21 -17.66
N ALA A 98 -9.17 -18.17 -16.36
CA ALA A 98 -9.96 -18.88 -15.36
C ALA A 98 -11.28 -18.18 -14.99
N GLY A 99 -11.61 -17.03 -15.60
CA GLY A 99 -12.84 -16.29 -15.33
C GLY A 99 -12.89 -15.57 -13.98
N PHE A 100 -11.77 -15.48 -13.25
CA PHE A 100 -11.68 -14.79 -11.94
C PHE A 100 -11.44 -13.28 -12.07
N SER A 101 -11.09 -12.78 -13.25
CA SER A 101 -10.91 -11.36 -13.52
C SER A 101 -11.51 -11.02 -14.88
N PRO A 102 -12.40 -10.01 -14.97
CA PRO A 102 -12.85 -9.49 -16.25
C PRO A 102 -11.64 -9.04 -17.09
N ILE A 103 -11.69 -9.32 -18.39
CA ILE A 103 -10.69 -8.82 -19.36
C ILE A 103 -10.87 -7.32 -19.57
N GLU A 104 -12.13 -6.87 -19.51
CA GLU A 104 -12.49 -5.48 -19.73
C GLU A 104 -12.30 -4.67 -18.44
N ARG A 105 -11.67 -3.51 -18.56
CA ARG A 105 -11.46 -2.62 -17.43
C ARG A 105 -12.80 -2.00 -17.03
N VAL A 106 -13.34 -2.40 -15.89
CA VAL A 106 -14.52 -1.76 -15.30
C VAL A 106 -14.04 -0.63 -14.39
N GLY A 107 -14.08 0.60 -14.88
CA GLY A 107 -13.70 1.79 -14.12
C GLY A 107 -13.74 3.07 -14.95
N PRO A 108 -13.69 4.25 -14.32
CA PRO A 108 -13.64 5.51 -15.06
C PRO A 108 -12.40 5.54 -15.97
N ALA A 109 -12.52 6.21 -17.11
CA ALA A 109 -11.39 6.45 -17.99
C ALA A 109 -10.26 7.12 -17.20
N ILE A 110 -9.02 6.61 -17.32
CA ILE A 110 -7.88 7.32 -16.72
C ILE A 110 -7.76 8.65 -17.47
N PRO A 111 -7.75 9.80 -16.78
CA PRO A 111 -7.44 11.06 -17.42
C PRO A 111 -6.04 11.01 -18.05
N PRO A 112 -5.79 11.76 -19.14
CA PRO A 112 -4.46 11.85 -19.72
C PRO A 112 -3.43 12.31 -18.66
N PRO A 113 -2.17 11.89 -18.76
CA PRO A 113 -1.14 12.29 -17.81
C PRO A 113 -1.06 13.82 -17.73
N VAL A 114 -1.25 14.35 -16.53
CA VAL A 114 -1.14 15.78 -16.26
C VAL A 114 0.34 16.10 -16.10
N GLY A 115 0.96 16.66 -17.14
CA GLY A 115 2.34 17.14 -17.09
C GLY A 115 3.24 16.67 -18.23
N VAL A 116 3.07 17.29 -19.40
CA VAL A 116 4.22 17.71 -20.21
C VAL A 116 3.85 19.11 -20.69
N ALA A 117 4.34 20.10 -19.94
CA ALA A 117 4.46 21.48 -20.36
C ALA A 117 5.95 21.75 -20.56
#